data_AF-A0A1A8IJK3-F1
#
_entry.id   AF-A0A1A8IJK3-F1
#
_cell.length_a   1.000
_cell.length_b   1.000
_cell.length_c   1.000
_cell.angle_alpha   90.00
_cell.angle_beta   90.00
_cell.angle_gamma   90.00
#
_symmetry.space_group_name_H-M   'P 1'
#
loop_
_entity.id
_entity.type
_entity.pdbx_description
1 polymer ?
#
loop_
_entity_poly.entity_id
_entity_poly.type
_entity_poly.pdbx_seq_one_letter_code
_entity_poly.pdbx_strand_id
1 'polypeptide(L)'
;MELQKMNGHIRDDGFDGVDAMTEHEEFLPQKDGVKKEVHFTDFEGKTSFGMSVFNLSNAIMGSGILGLAFGMANTGVVVFVVLLCCIAVMSAYSIHLLLKSAGVVGIRAYEQLGNRAFGQPGKMLAACVITIHNIGAMSTYLYIVKSELPLVIQAFLGKQVITGEWFLNGNYLIIIVSALVIFPLALMRHL
;
A
#
# COMPACT_ATOMS: atom_id res chain seq x y z
N MET A 1 -38.85 -37.25 32.58
CA MET A 1 -38.36 -36.90 31.23
C MET A 1 -36.96 -36.35 31.42
N GLU A 2 -35.99 -37.23 31.64
CA GLU A 2 -35.15 -37.81 30.57
C GLU A 2 -34.37 -36.71 29.84
N LEU A 3 -33.12 -36.45 30.25
CA LEU A 3 -31.90 -37.11 29.78
C LEU A 3 -31.57 -36.78 28.31
N GLN A 4 -30.67 -35.83 28.09
CA GLN A 4 -29.44 -36.12 27.34
C GLN A 4 -28.33 -35.10 27.60
N LYS A 5 -27.32 -35.56 28.35
CA LYS A 5 -25.91 -35.14 28.28
C LYS A 5 -25.32 -35.61 26.95
N MET A 6 -24.36 -34.86 26.40
CA MET A 6 -23.00 -35.28 25.95
C MET A 6 -22.45 -34.22 24.99
N ASN A 7 -21.51 -33.37 25.40
CA ASN A 7 -20.07 -33.60 25.61
C ASN A 7 -19.25 -33.65 24.30
N GLY A 8 -18.55 -32.54 24.05
CA GLY A 8 -17.13 -32.47 23.70
C GLY A 8 -16.62 -33.11 22.40
N HIS A 9 -16.07 -32.27 21.51
CA HIS A 9 -14.78 -32.60 20.89
C HIS A 9 -14.03 -31.33 20.45
N ILE A 10 -12.91 -31.06 21.13
CA ILE A 10 -11.83 -30.21 20.62
C ILE A 10 -11.11 -31.05 19.55
N ARG A 11 -10.96 -30.52 18.34
CA ARG A 11 -9.96 -30.98 17.39
C ARG A 11 -9.13 -29.81 16.92
N ASP A 12 -7.88 -29.87 17.36
CA ASP A 12 -6.72 -29.16 16.89
C ASP A 12 -6.17 -30.02 15.74
N ASP A 13 -6.40 -29.61 14.50
CA ASP A 13 -5.81 -30.17 13.29
C ASP A 13 -5.70 -28.95 12.35
N GLY A 14 -4.54 -28.30 12.22
CA GLY A 14 -3.48 -28.81 11.38
C GLY A 14 -3.53 -28.08 10.03
N PHE A 15 -2.53 -27.22 9.83
CA PHE A 15 -2.08 -26.72 8.53
C PHE A 15 -2.18 -27.83 7.47
N ASP A 16 -3.14 -27.74 6.54
CA ASP A 16 -3.17 -28.48 5.26
C ASP A 16 -4.36 -28.01 4.42
N GLY A 17 -4.20 -26.88 3.73
CA GLY A 17 -5.20 -26.32 2.81
C GLY A 17 -4.64 -26.05 1.41
N VAL A 18 -3.50 -26.67 1.05
CA VAL A 18 -2.76 -26.36 -0.19
C VAL A 18 -3.00 -27.36 -1.33
N ASP A 19 -3.60 -28.53 -1.08
CA ASP A 19 -3.61 -29.61 -2.10
C ASP A 19 -4.99 -29.94 -2.71
N ALA A 20 -5.96 -29.04 -2.70
CA ALA A 20 -7.27 -29.27 -3.33
C ALA A 20 -7.51 -28.47 -4.62
N MET A 21 -6.47 -28.26 -5.44
CA MET A 21 -6.60 -27.60 -6.75
C MET A 21 -5.90 -28.38 -7.87
N THR A 22 -6.35 -29.60 -8.13
CA THR A 22 -6.08 -30.27 -9.42
C THR A 22 -7.28 -31.13 -9.80
N GLU A 23 -7.77 -30.92 -11.02
CA GLU A 23 -8.66 -31.80 -11.81
C GLU A 23 -10.16 -31.88 -11.46
N HIS A 24 -10.96 -31.12 -12.23
CA HIS A 24 -11.87 -31.73 -13.21
C HIS A 24 -12.35 -30.67 -14.20
N GLU A 25 -11.71 -30.61 -15.37
CA GLU A 25 -12.36 -30.10 -16.57
C GLU A 25 -13.27 -31.19 -17.16
N GLU A 26 -14.38 -30.73 -17.73
CA GLU A 26 -15.17 -31.31 -18.83
C GLU A 26 -16.64 -31.67 -18.51
N PHE A 27 -17.50 -31.25 -19.44
CA PHE A 27 -18.93 -31.52 -19.62
C PHE A 27 -19.94 -30.63 -18.89
N LEU A 28 -20.23 -29.44 -19.47
CA LEU A 28 -21.61 -29.03 -19.74
C LEU A 28 -21.69 -28.21 -21.06
N PRO A 29 -22.78 -28.36 -21.85
CA PRO A 29 -22.93 -27.66 -23.14
C PRO A 29 -23.24 -26.17 -22.93
N GLN A 30 -22.71 -25.37 -23.85
CA GLN A 30 -22.88 -23.93 -23.95
C GLN A 30 -24.37 -23.57 -24.07
N LYS A 31 -24.91 -22.86 -23.06
CA LYS A 31 -26.21 -22.20 -23.12
C LYS A 31 -25.99 -20.70 -23.18
N ASP A 32 -26.50 -20.11 -24.26
CA ASP A 32 -26.44 -18.69 -24.58
C ASP A 32 -26.93 -17.78 -23.44
N GLY A 33 -26.18 -16.71 -23.18
CA GLY A 33 -26.74 -15.48 -22.61
C GLY A 33 -26.56 -15.20 -21.12
N VAL A 34 -25.72 -15.93 -20.38
CA VAL A 34 -25.39 -15.52 -19.00
C VAL A 34 -24.30 -14.46 -19.04
N LYS A 35 -24.69 -13.18 -18.91
CA LYS A 35 -23.76 -12.14 -18.47
C LYS A 35 -23.15 -12.65 -17.17
N LYS A 36 -21.85 -12.95 -17.18
CA LYS A 36 -21.08 -13.25 -15.97
C LYS A 36 -21.18 -11.99 -15.11
N GLU A 37 -22.14 -11.96 -14.19
CA GLU A 37 -22.18 -10.91 -13.19
C GLU A 37 -20.89 -11.01 -12.41
N VAL A 38 -20.11 -9.94 -12.47
CA VAL A 38 -18.87 -9.85 -11.73
C VAL A 38 -19.26 -9.73 -10.26
N HIS A 39 -19.37 -10.88 -9.60
CA HIS A 39 -19.58 -10.95 -8.17
C HIS A 39 -18.30 -10.47 -7.51
N PHE A 40 -18.22 -9.17 -7.24
CA PHE A 40 -17.26 -8.63 -6.28
C PHE A 40 -17.42 -9.44 -4.99
N THR A 41 -16.32 -9.78 -4.32
CA THR A 41 -16.44 -10.21 -2.92
C THR A 41 -17.23 -9.12 -2.18
N ASP A 42 -18.36 -9.52 -1.61
CA ASP A 42 -19.48 -8.68 -1.18
C ASP A 42 -19.07 -7.70 -0.06
N PHE A 43 -18.43 -6.61 -0.46
CA PHE A 43 -17.95 -5.57 0.44
C PHE A 43 -18.44 -4.23 -0.11
N GLU A 44 -19.67 -3.88 0.25
CA GLU A 44 -20.24 -2.56 -0.01
C GLU A 44 -19.35 -1.49 0.63
N GLY A 45 -18.71 -0.67 -0.20
CA GLY A 45 -17.78 0.35 0.26
C GLY A 45 -18.52 1.45 1.02
N LYS A 46 -18.39 1.47 2.36
CA LYS A 46 -19.04 2.47 3.23
C LYS A 46 -18.40 3.87 3.17
N THR A 47 -17.35 4.05 2.38
CA THR A 47 -16.57 5.31 2.31
C THR A 47 -17.15 6.24 1.24
N SER A 48 -17.53 7.45 1.64
CA SER A 48 -17.97 8.50 0.71
C SER A 48 -16.89 8.83 -0.34
N PHE A 49 -17.31 9.28 -1.52
CA PHE A 49 -16.41 9.69 -2.60
C PHE A 49 -15.34 10.69 -2.11
N GLY A 50 -15.75 11.71 -1.34
CA GLY A 50 -14.81 12.71 -0.81
C GLY A 50 -13.76 12.12 0.12
N MET A 51 -14.15 11.18 0.98
CA MET A 51 -13.23 10.47 1.89
C MET A 51 -12.27 9.56 1.12
N SER A 52 -12.73 8.92 0.04
CA SER A 52 -11.88 8.12 -0.84
C SER A 52 -10.85 8.98 -1.58
N VAL A 53 -11.24 10.15 -2.08
CA VAL A 53 -10.32 11.11 -2.71
C VAL A 53 -9.31 11.63 -1.71
N PHE A 54 -9.74 11.96 -0.49
CA PHE A 54 -8.83 12.41 0.58
C PHE A 54 -7.82 11.32 0.97
N ASN A 55 -8.28 10.08 1.14
CA ASN A 55 -7.43 8.94 1.45
C ASN A 55 -6.41 8.69 0.32
N LEU A 56 -6.85 8.74 -0.94
CA LEU A 56 -5.95 8.61 -2.10
C LEU A 56 -4.94 9.77 -2.16
N SER A 57 -5.37 11.00 -1.89
CA SER A 57 -4.50 12.17 -1.90
C SER A 57 -3.41 12.08 -0.83
N ASN A 58 -3.75 11.62 0.38
CA ASN A 58 -2.79 11.38 1.45
C ASN A 58 -1.80 10.26 1.08
N ALA A 59 -2.25 9.22 0.40
CA ALA A 59 -1.38 8.15 -0.08
C ALA A 59 -0.38 8.64 -1.15
N ILE A 60 -0.77 9.58 -2.01
CA ILE A 60 0.08 10.08 -3.11
C ILE A 60 1.03 11.21 -2.67
N MET A 61 0.59 12.16 -1.84
CA MET A 61 1.37 13.35 -1.51
C MET A 61 2.73 13.01 -0.89
N GLY A 62 2.75 12.07 0.06
CA GLY A 62 3.94 11.39 0.60
C GLY A 62 5.20 12.24 0.81
N SER A 63 6.34 11.55 0.82
CA SER A 63 7.68 12.13 0.94
C SER A 63 8.23 12.71 -0.38
N GLY A 64 7.58 12.38 -1.51
CA GLY A 64 8.01 12.79 -2.85
C GLY A 64 7.93 14.30 -3.09
N ILE A 65 7.12 15.03 -2.33
CA ILE A 65 6.95 16.48 -2.49
C ILE A 65 8.24 17.27 -2.28
N LEU A 66 9.13 16.82 -1.39
CA LEU A 66 10.45 17.43 -1.19
C LEU A 66 11.33 17.26 -2.43
N GLY A 67 11.23 16.11 -3.11
CA GLY A 67 11.90 15.85 -4.38
C GLY A 67 11.33 16.64 -5.56
N LEU A 68 10.03 16.94 -5.53
CA LEU A 68 9.38 17.76 -6.56
C LEU A 68 9.95 19.19 -6.60
N ALA A 69 10.24 19.79 -5.44
CA ALA A 69 10.89 21.11 -5.38
C ALA A 69 12.28 21.09 -6.04
N PHE A 70 13.07 20.04 -5.79
CA PHE A 70 14.36 19.84 -6.46
C PHE A 70 14.20 19.61 -7.97
N GLY A 71 13.19 18.84 -8.39
CA GLY A 71 12.86 18.64 -9.81
C GLY A 71 12.51 19.95 -10.52
N MET A 72 11.68 20.79 -9.89
CA MET A 72 11.33 22.12 -10.41
C MET A 72 12.56 23.03 -10.52
N ALA A 73 13.41 23.04 -9.48
CA ALA A 73 14.63 23.85 -9.47
C ALA A 73 15.60 23.50 -10.60
N ASN A 74 15.70 22.21 -10.97
CA ASN A 74 16.64 21.76 -12.01
C ASN A 74 16.08 21.78 -13.43
N THR A 75 14.77 21.58 -13.61
CA THR A 75 14.15 21.52 -14.95
C THR A 75 13.57 22.86 -15.40
N GLY A 76 13.34 23.79 -14.48
CA GLY A 76 12.63 25.04 -14.73
C GLY A 76 11.11 24.85 -14.74
N VAL A 77 10.37 25.92 -14.44
CA VAL A 77 8.92 25.87 -14.19
C VAL A 77 8.14 25.30 -15.37
N VAL A 78 8.46 25.72 -16.60
CA VAL A 78 7.71 25.31 -17.80
C VAL A 78 7.85 23.80 -18.05
N VAL A 79 9.08 23.29 -18.06
CA VAL A 79 9.33 21.85 -18.28
C VAL A 79 8.78 21.03 -17.12
N PHE A 80 8.93 21.50 -15.88
CA PHE A 80 8.38 20.85 -14.70
C PHE A 80 6.85 20.67 -14.79
N VAL A 81 6.12 21.71 -15.19
CA VAL A 81 4.65 21.64 -15.38
C VAL A 81 4.29 20.64 -16.47
N VAL A 82 4.99 20.64 -17.60
CA VAL A 82 4.75 19.65 -18.67
C VAL A 82 5.00 18.22 -18.17
N LEU A 83 6.09 17.98 -17.44
CA LEU A 83 6.39 16.67 -16.84
C LEU A 83 5.31 16.25 -15.84
N LEU A 84 4.84 17.17 -14.98
CA LEU A 84 3.74 16.90 -14.06
C LEU A 84 2.45 16.54 -14.80
N CYS A 85 2.10 17.24 -15.87
CA CYS A 85 0.93 16.91 -16.69
C CYS A 85 1.07 15.52 -17.33
N CYS A 86 2.25 15.18 -17.88
CA CYS A 86 2.51 13.87 -18.44
C CYS A 86 2.36 12.75 -17.39
N ILE A 87 2.98 12.91 -16.22
CA ILE A 87 2.87 11.94 -15.12
C ILE A 87 1.41 11.84 -14.67
N ALA A 88 0.70 12.95 -14.53
CA ALA A 88 -0.71 12.94 -14.14
C ALA A 88 -1.59 12.13 -15.11
N VAL A 89 -1.39 12.31 -16.43
CA VAL A 89 -2.11 11.53 -17.46
C VAL A 89 -1.75 10.04 -17.40
N MET A 90 -0.45 9.72 -17.29
CA MET A 90 0.00 8.33 -17.16
C MET A 90 -0.54 7.65 -15.90
N SER A 91 -0.55 8.36 -14.76
CA SER A 91 -1.10 7.88 -13.50
C SER A 91 -2.61 7.68 -13.58
N ALA A 92 -3.35 8.63 -14.15
CA ALA A 92 -4.79 8.50 -14.33
C ALA A 92 -5.14 7.29 -15.22
N TYR A 93 -4.42 7.09 -16.31
CA TYR A 93 -4.59 5.93 -17.18
C TYR A 93 -4.26 4.61 -16.46
N SER A 94 -3.17 4.58 -15.69
CA SER A 94 -2.76 3.41 -14.91
C SER A 94 -3.81 3.03 -13.86
N ILE A 95 -4.32 4.00 -13.10
CA ILE A 95 -5.38 3.78 -12.10
C ILE A 95 -6.65 3.28 -12.79
N HIS A 96 -7.04 3.88 -13.91
CA HIS A 96 -8.21 3.45 -14.67
C HIS A 96 -8.07 2.00 -15.17
N LEU A 97 -6.92 1.64 -15.73
CA LEU A 97 -6.63 0.27 -16.17
C LEU A 97 -6.67 -0.72 -15.01
N LEU A 98 -6.07 -0.35 -13.88
CA LEU A 98 -6.06 -1.15 -12.66
C LEU A 98 -7.48 -1.39 -12.15
N LEU A 99 -8.28 -0.33 -12.01
CA LEU A 99 -9.66 -0.42 -11.53
C LEU A 99 -10.53 -1.24 -12.49
N LYS A 100 -10.38 -1.05 -13.80
CA LYS A 100 -11.10 -1.85 -14.80
C LYS A 100 -10.72 -3.33 -14.72
N SER A 101 -9.44 -3.63 -14.56
CA SER A 101 -8.95 -5.02 -14.46
C SER A 101 -9.41 -5.68 -13.15
N ALA A 102 -9.30 -4.97 -12.02
CA ALA A 102 -9.81 -5.41 -10.73
C ALA A 102 -11.32 -5.66 -10.78
N GLY A 103 -12.06 -4.79 -11.48
CA GLY A 103 -13.50 -4.88 -11.65
C GLY A 103 -13.97 -6.00 -12.60
N VAL A 104 -13.15 -6.43 -13.57
CA VAL A 104 -13.50 -7.59 -14.43
C VAL A 104 -13.27 -8.91 -13.70
N VAL A 105 -12.25 -8.99 -12.87
CA VAL A 105 -11.85 -10.23 -12.18
C VAL A 105 -12.51 -10.38 -10.81
N GLY A 106 -13.01 -9.28 -10.21
CA GLY A 106 -13.53 -9.27 -8.85
C GLY A 106 -12.43 -9.37 -7.77
N ILE A 107 -11.18 -9.09 -8.12
CA ILE A 107 -10.01 -9.20 -7.24
C ILE A 107 -9.49 -7.81 -6.87
N ARG A 108 -9.23 -7.59 -5.58
CA ARG A 108 -8.76 -6.30 -5.02
C ARG A 108 -7.26 -6.28 -4.70
N ALA A 109 -6.60 -7.43 -4.64
CA ALA A 109 -5.17 -7.53 -4.32
C ALA A 109 -4.33 -7.54 -5.60
N TYR A 110 -3.28 -6.71 -5.63
CA TYR A 110 -2.39 -6.57 -6.79
C TYR A 110 -1.71 -7.87 -7.21
N GLU A 111 -1.20 -8.66 -6.26
CA GLU A 111 -0.59 -9.97 -6.56
C GLU A 111 -1.57 -10.93 -7.23
N GLN A 112 -2.79 -11.00 -6.72
CA GLN A 112 -3.83 -11.88 -7.23
C GLN A 112 -4.31 -11.42 -8.61
N LEU A 113 -4.35 -10.10 -8.84
CA LEU A 113 -4.63 -9.53 -10.15
C LEU A 113 -3.52 -9.85 -11.15
N GLY A 114 -2.25 -9.74 -10.74
CA GLY A 114 -1.09 -10.15 -11.54
C GLY A 114 -1.09 -11.64 -11.86
N ASN A 115 -1.46 -12.48 -10.89
CA ASN A 115 -1.63 -13.92 -11.10
C ASN A 115 -2.72 -14.23 -12.13
N ARG A 116 -3.84 -13.50 -12.08
CA ARG A 116 -4.92 -13.72 -13.04
C ARG A 116 -4.55 -13.27 -14.46
N ALA A 117 -3.79 -12.18 -14.58
CA ALA A 117 -3.43 -11.59 -15.87
C ALA A 117 -2.28 -12.34 -16.57
N PHE A 118 -1.25 -12.77 -15.82
CA PHE A 118 -0.02 -13.33 -16.39
C PHE A 118 0.42 -14.65 -15.73
N GLY A 119 -0.43 -15.25 -14.89
CA GLY A 119 -0.07 -16.44 -14.11
C GLY A 119 0.96 -16.14 -13.02
N GLN A 120 1.64 -17.19 -12.58
CA GLN A 120 2.58 -17.10 -11.47
C GLN A 120 3.74 -16.09 -11.63
N PRO A 121 4.34 -15.87 -12.82
CA PRO A 121 5.36 -14.82 -12.96
C PRO A 121 4.78 -13.42 -12.72
N GLY A 122 3.53 -13.17 -13.12
CA GLY A 122 2.84 -11.90 -12.84
C GLY A 122 2.59 -11.66 -11.37
N LYS A 123 2.23 -12.72 -10.62
CA LYS A 123 2.08 -12.67 -9.16
C LYS A 123 3.39 -12.24 -8.50
N MET A 124 4.48 -12.94 -8.83
CA MET A 124 5.80 -12.69 -8.25
C MET A 124 6.29 -11.28 -8.57
N LEU A 125 6.14 -10.84 -9.83
CA LEU A 125 6.53 -9.50 -10.24
C LEU A 125 5.77 -8.42 -9.46
N ALA A 126 4.45 -8.56 -9.32
CA ALA A 126 3.64 -7.64 -8.52
C ALA A 126 4.10 -7.60 -7.06
N ALA A 127 4.32 -8.77 -6.44
CA ALA A 127 4.82 -8.88 -5.07
C ALA A 127 6.17 -8.17 -4.89
N CYS A 128 7.11 -8.42 -5.80
CA CYS A 128 8.44 -7.81 -5.78
C CYS A 128 8.37 -6.28 -5.93
N VAL A 129 7.60 -5.78 -6.89
CA VAL A 129 7.43 -4.33 -7.11
C VAL A 129 6.83 -3.66 -5.87
N ILE A 130 5.78 -4.23 -5.29
CA ILE A 130 5.15 -3.70 -4.08
C ILE A 130 6.11 -3.71 -2.89
N THR A 131 6.89 -4.77 -2.74
CA THR A 131 7.88 -4.89 -1.65
C THR A 131 8.97 -3.84 -1.78
N ILE A 132 9.55 -3.69 -2.98
CA ILE A 132 10.56 -2.65 -3.27
C ILE A 132 9.98 -1.26 -3.04
N HIS A 133 8.75 -1.02 -3.49
CA HIS A 133 8.05 0.25 -3.29
C HIS A 133 7.88 0.56 -1.80
N ASN A 134 7.43 -0.40 -1.00
CA ASN A 134 7.24 -0.22 0.45
C ASN A 134 8.57 0.03 1.18
N ILE A 135 9.64 -0.70 0.84
CA ILE A 135 10.97 -0.47 1.39
C ILE A 135 11.45 0.94 1.05
N GLY A 136 11.29 1.35 -0.21
CA GLY A 136 11.63 2.70 -0.67
C GLY A 136 10.86 3.78 0.09
N ALA A 137 9.53 3.64 0.17
CA ALA A 137 8.66 4.59 0.86
C ALA A 137 9.05 4.75 2.34
N MET A 138 9.23 3.64 3.06
CA MET A 138 9.64 3.67 4.47
C MET A 138 11.04 4.26 4.65
N SER A 139 11.97 3.95 3.74
CA SER A 139 13.32 4.52 3.75
C SER A 139 13.31 6.03 3.55
N THR A 140 12.48 6.53 2.63
CA THR A 140 12.35 7.98 2.41
C THR A 140 11.72 8.67 3.62
N TYR A 141 10.72 8.07 4.27
CA TYR A 141 10.17 8.65 5.50
C TYR A 141 11.20 8.75 6.62
N LEU A 142 12.02 7.71 6.81
CA LEU A 142 13.13 7.74 7.76
C LEU A 142 14.17 8.80 7.40
N TYR A 143 14.47 8.96 6.11
CA TYR A 143 15.39 10.00 5.64
C TYR A 143 14.86 11.41 5.93
N ILE A 144 13.56 11.67 5.71
CA ILE A 144 12.92 12.95 6.04
C ILE A 144 13.03 13.24 7.54
N VAL A 145 12.76 12.25 8.39
CA VAL A 145 12.93 12.42 9.85
C VAL A 145 14.38 12.80 10.17
N LYS A 146 15.36 12.20 9.51
CA LYS A 146 16.77 12.53 9.71
C LYS A 146 17.13 13.94 9.21
N SER A 147 16.62 14.37 8.06
CA SER A 147 17.00 15.63 7.42
C SER A 147 16.20 16.84 7.90
N GLU A 148 14.88 16.71 8.02
CA GLU A 148 13.97 17.82 8.26
C GLU A 148 13.69 18.06 9.75
N LEU A 149 13.64 17.00 10.57
CA LEU A 149 13.33 17.15 11.99
C LEU A 149 14.31 18.07 12.75
N PRO A 150 15.64 18.02 12.52
CA PRO A 150 16.55 19.00 13.11
C PRO A 150 16.23 20.46 12.74
N LEU A 151 15.82 20.70 11.48
CA LEU A 151 15.49 22.03 10.98
C LEU A 151 14.21 22.54 11.63
N VAL A 152 13.21 21.67 11.77
CA VAL A 152 11.95 21.97 12.47
C VAL A 152 12.22 22.33 13.93
N ILE A 153 13.02 21.54 14.66
CA ILE A 153 13.39 21.85 16.05
C ILE A 153 14.11 23.20 16.15
N GLN A 154 15.07 23.47 15.25
CA GLN A 154 15.78 24.76 15.23
C GLN A 154 14.83 25.95 15.01
N ALA A 155 13.89 25.80 14.08
CA ALA A 155 12.89 26.83 13.80
C ALA A 155 12.02 27.13 15.03
N PHE A 156 11.60 26.10 15.78
CA PHE A 156 10.82 26.28 17.00
C PHE A 156 11.63 26.88 18.16
N LEU A 157 12.92 26.56 18.28
CA LEU A 157 13.79 27.07 19.35
C LEU A 157 14.33 28.48 19.09
N GLY A 158 14.17 29.01 17.87
CA GLY A 158 14.69 30.32 17.48
C GLY A 158 16.23 30.42 17.49
N LYS A 159 16.94 29.29 17.62
CA LYS A 159 18.40 29.22 17.59
C LYS A 159 18.87 29.15 16.13
N GLN A 160 19.56 30.19 15.66
CA GLN A 160 20.16 30.29 14.32
C GLN A 160 21.55 29.64 14.22
N VAL A 161 22.15 29.24 15.35
CA VAL A 161 23.52 28.72 15.40
C VAL A 161 23.47 27.23 15.70
N ILE A 162 24.05 26.43 14.80
CA ILE A 162 24.34 25.01 15.01
C ILE A 162 25.46 24.93 16.06
N THR A 163 25.12 25.16 17.32
CA THR A 163 25.89 24.62 18.43
C THR A 163 25.76 23.10 18.33
N GLY A 164 26.86 22.35 18.38
CA GLY A 164 26.93 20.89 18.17
C GLY A 164 26.17 20.05 19.20
N GLU A 165 24.94 20.45 19.53
CA GLU A 165 24.02 19.83 20.45
C GLU A 165 23.52 18.52 19.82
N TRP A 166 23.58 17.45 20.61
CA TRP A 166 23.24 16.09 20.20
C TRP A 166 21.82 15.98 19.63
N PHE A 167 20.89 16.83 20.08
CA PHE A 167 19.48 16.83 19.64
C PHE A 167 19.25 17.52 18.29
N LEU A 168 20.25 18.20 17.73
CA LEU A 168 20.22 18.73 16.35
C LEU A 168 20.91 17.80 15.35
N ASN A 169 21.49 16.72 15.83
CA ASN A 169 22.15 15.75 14.97
C ASN A 169 21.13 14.69 14.52
N GLY A 170 20.80 14.73 13.23
CA GLY A 170 19.81 13.85 12.59
C GLY A 170 20.06 12.35 12.79
N ASN A 171 21.33 11.92 12.99
CA ASN A 171 21.66 10.52 13.24
C ASN A 171 21.19 10.05 14.64
N TYR A 172 21.24 10.91 15.66
CA TYR A 172 20.68 10.55 16.98
C TYR A 172 19.15 10.63 16.96
N LEU A 173 18.58 11.66 16.32
CA LEU A 173 17.14 11.83 16.20
C LEU A 173 16.46 10.65 15.50
N ILE A 174 17.01 10.18 14.38
CA ILE A 174 16.43 9.02 13.68
C ILE A 174 16.45 7.78 14.56
N ILE A 175 17.51 7.53 15.33
CA ILE A 175 17.60 6.38 16.25
C ILE A 175 16.55 6.51 17.36
N ILE A 176 16.45 7.70 17.98
CA ILE A 176 15.50 7.97 19.07
C ILE A 176 14.06 7.85 18.59
N VAL A 177 13.70 8.51 17.49
CA VAL A 177 12.34 8.44 16.90
C VAL A 177 12.01 7.03 16.48
N SER A 178 12.97 6.30 15.88
CA SER A 178 12.74 4.91 15.49
C SER A 178 12.50 4.01 16.70
N ALA A 179 13.29 4.14 17.76
CA ALA A 179 13.18 3.28 18.95
C ALA A 179 11.95 3.61 19.82
N LEU A 180 11.62 4.89 19.98
CA LEU A 180 10.58 5.33 20.91
C LEU A 180 9.20 5.51 20.28
N VAL A 181 9.13 5.71 18.95
CA VAL A 181 7.87 5.94 18.24
C VAL A 181 7.63 4.84 17.22
N ILE A 182 8.49 4.70 16.22
CA ILE A 182 8.21 3.80 15.08
C ILE A 182 8.17 2.34 15.54
N PHE A 183 9.13 1.90 16.35
CA PHE A 183 9.23 0.52 16.83
C PHE A 183 8.02 0.08 17.69
N PRO A 184 7.59 0.83 18.73
CA PRO A 184 6.39 0.45 19.48
C PRO A 184 5.12 0.52 18.63
N LEU A 185 4.99 1.50 17.73
CA LEU A 185 3.86 1.53 16.79
C LEU A 185 3.86 0.33 15.84
N ALA A 186 5.01 -0.11 15.34
CA ALA A 186 5.13 -1.27 14.48
C ALA A 186 4.85 -2.60 15.20
N LEU A 187 5.04 -2.65 16.53
CA LEU A 187 4.75 -3.82 17.34
C LEU A 187 3.27 -3.93 17.75
N MET A 188 2.46 -2.86 17.59
CA MET A 188 1.03 -2.92 17.88
C MET A 188 0.32 -3.87 16.91
N ARG A 189 -0.07 -5.04 17.43
CA ARG A 189 -0.72 -6.12 16.67
C ARG A 189 -2.19 -5.89 16.33
N HIS A 190 -2.82 -4.88 16.92
CA HIS A 190 -4.21 -4.51 16.64
C HIS A 190 -4.28 -3.03 16.29
N LEU A 191 -4.51 -2.76 15.01
CA LEU A 191 -4.92 -1.47 14.48
C LEU A 191 -6.21 -1.63 13.70
#